data_AF-A0A0F9KE44-F1
#
_entry.id   AF-A0A0F9KE44-F1
#
_cell.length_a   1.000
_cell.length_b   1.000
_cell.length_c   1.000
_cell.angle_alpha   90.00
_cell.angle_beta   90.00
_cell.angle_gamma   90.00
#
_symmetry.space_group_name_H-M   'P 1'
#
loop_
_entity.id
_entity.type
_entity.pdbx_description
1 polymer ?
#
loop_
_entity_poly.entity_id
_entity_poly.type
_entity_poly.pdbx_seq_one_letter_code
_entity_poly.pdbx_strand_id
1 'polypeptide(L)'
;MSSQKDKIREQLSAYLDGELTEAQAERVVRAAAQDPELAAELAALRRVSEMVGSLPREAAPAGMAEARKLLDGVAWCEDAYDTMV
;
A
#
# COMPACT_ATOMS: atom_id res chain seq x y z
N MET A 1 -3.93 -14.38 20.21
CA MET A 1 -5.02 -13.40 20.01
C MET A 1 -4.38 -12.04 19.86
N SER A 2 -4.39 -11.43 18.66
CA SER A 2 -3.83 -10.09 18.42
C SER A 2 -4.68 -9.03 19.11
N SER A 3 -4.05 -8.07 19.81
CA SER A 3 -4.76 -7.01 20.52
C SER A 3 -5.41 -6.04 19.53
N GLN A 4 -6.42 -5.27 19.96
CA GLN A 4 -7.00 -4.23 19.10
C GLN A 4 -5.98 -3.19 18.67
N LYS A 5 -4.97 -2.90 19.51
CA LYS A 5 -3.89 -1.97 19.18
C LYS A 5 -2.99 -2.50 18.07
N ASP A 6 -2.70 -3.80 18.07
CA ASP A 6 -1.90 -4.45 17.03
C ASP A 6 -2.62 -4.44 15.68
N LYS A 7 -3.93 -4.67 15.68
CA LYS A 7 -4.75 -4.55 14.45
C LYS A 7 -4.77 -3.12 13.91
N ILE A 8 -4.78 -2.11 14.78
CA ILE A 8 -4.70 -0.71 14.36
C ILE A 8 -3.33 -0.39 13.76
N ARG A 9 -2.23 -0.92 14.33
CA ARG A 9 -0.89 -0.78 13.74
C ARG A 9 -0.81 -1.32 12.32
N GLU A 10 -1.33 -2.52 12.10
CA GLU A 10 -1.39 -3.12 10.75
C GLU A 10 -2.19 -2.26 9.77
N GLN A 11 -3.19 -1.52 10.25
CA GLN A 11 -4.01 -0.63 9.42
C GLN A 11 -3.35 0.74 9.14
N LEU A 12 -2.27 1.13 9.83
CA LEU A 12 -1.65 2.43 9.64
C LEU A 12 -1.06 2.59 8.23
N SER A 13 -0.42 1.56 7.67
CA SER A 13 0.13 1.61 6.31
C SER A 13 -0.99 1.61 5.26
N ALA A 14 -1.95 0.69 5.39
CA ALA A 14 -3.12 0.61 4.51
C ALA A 14 -3.92 1.93 4.47
N TYR A 15 -3.95 2.67 5.59
CA TYR A 15 -4.54 4.00 5.63
C TYR A 15 -3.79 5.02 4.75
N LEU A 16 -2.46 4.96 4.69
CA LEU A 16 -1.66 5.85 3.83
C LEU A 16 -1.76 5.48 2.35
N ASP A 17 -1.88 4.19 2.05
CA ASP A 17 -2.03 3.69 0.68
C ASP A 17 -3.46 3.86 0.13
N GLY A 18 -4.42 4.23 1.00
CA GLY A 18 -5.82 4.43 0.62
C GLY A 18 -6.62 3.13 0.46
N GLU A 19 -6.14 2.03 1.03
CA GLU A 19 -6.73 0.68 0.90
C GLU A 19 -7.81 0.38 1.95
N LEU A 20 -8.08 1.33 2.86
CA LEU A 20 -9.10 1.18 3.90
C LEU A 20 -10.46 1.69 3.45
N THR A 21 -11.51 1.02 3.92
CA THR A 21 -12.87 1.59 3.91
C THR A 21 -12.92 2.84 4.79
N GLU A 22 -13.90 3.72 4.54
CA GLU A 22 -14.12 4.94 5.32
C GLU A 22 -14.23 4.65 6.83
N ALA A 23 -15.02 3.63 7.21
CA ALA A 23 -15.17 3.22 8.60
C ALA A 23 -13.86 2.71 9.25
N GLN A 24 -12.99 2.07 8.48
CA GLN A 24 -11.66 1.65 8.97
C GLN A 24 -10.73 2.86 9.12
N ALA A 25 -10.71 3.75 8.13
CA ALA A 25 -9.91 4.97 8.16
C ALA A 25 -10.26 5.86 9.36
N GLU A 26 -11.55 6.05 9.63
CA GLU A 26 -11.98 6.82 10.81
C GLU A 26 -11.53 6.19 12.13
N ARG A 27 -11.54 4.85 12.24
CA ARG A 27 -11.05 4.16 13.44
C ARG A 27 -9.56 4.40 13.63
N VAL A 28 -8.77 4.33 12.57
CA VAL A 28 -7.33 4.63 12.60
C VAL A 28 -7.10 6.07 13.05
N VAL A 29 -7.82 7.04 12.46
CA VAL A 29 -7.69 8.46 12.82
C VAL A 29 -8.04 8.70 14.30
N ARG A 30 -9.16 8.14 14.79
CA ARG A 30 -9.56 8.26 16.19
C ARG A 30 -8.54 7.62 17.14
N ALA A 31 -8.02 6.43 16.80
CA ALA A 31 -7.02 5.74 17.61
C ALA A 31 -5.70 6.53 17.67
N ALA A 32 -5.22 7.05 16.54
CA ALA A 32 -4.03 7.89 16.50
C ALA A 32 -4.22 9.21 17.29
N ALA A 33 -5.42 9.79 17.31
CA ALA A 33 -5.71 10.98 18.11
C ALA A 33 -5.70 10.72 19.63
N GLN A 34 -5.91 9.48 20.05
CA GLN A 34 -6.03 9.08 21.46
C GLN A 34 -4.78 8.38 22.01
N ASP A 35 -3.92 7.85 21.14
CA ASP A 35 -2.70 7.13 21.50
C ASP A 35 -1.46 7.80 20.88
N PRO A 36 -0.62 8.47 21.68
CA PRO A 36 0.61 9.11 21.21
C PRO A 36 1.58 8.17 20.49
N GLU A 37 1.61 6.87 20.82
CA GLU A 37 2.48 5.92 20.14
C GLU A 37 1.99 5.66 18.71
N LEU A 38 0.69 5.48 18.53
CA LEU A 38 0.08 5.31 17.21
C LEU A 38 0.22 6.58 16.36
N ALA A 39 0.09 7.76 16.99
CA ALA A 39 0.35 9.04 16.31
C ALA A 39 1.80 9.14 15.82
N ALA A 40 2.76 8.78 16.65
CA ALA A 40 4.18 8.81 16.31
C ALA A 40 4.52 7.83 15.17
N GLU A 41 3.93 6.62 15.22
CA GLU A 41 4.10 5.59 14.20
C GLU A 41 3.50 6.03 12.85
N LEU A 42 2.27 6.55 12.86
CA LEU A 42 1.65 7.10 11.64
C LEU A 42 2.47 8.26 11.05
N ALA A 43 3.01 9.15 11.89
CA ALA A 43 3.88 10.23 11.45
C ALA A 43 5.21 9.70 10.85
N ALA A 44 5.77 8.62 11.40
CA ALA A 44 6.96 7.98 10.85
C ALA A 44 6.70 7.36 9.47
N LEU A 45 5.59 6.64 9.31
CA LEU A 45 5.18 6.04 8.04
C LEU A 45 4.91 7.12 6.98
N ARG A 46 4.26 8.24 7.35
CA ARG A 46 4.06 9.39 6.46
C ARG A 46 5.39 9.95 5.94
N ARG A 47 6.37 10.17 6.83
CA ARG A 47 7.69 10.65 6.41
C ARG A 47 8.35 9.70 5.41
N VAL A 48 8.25 8.39 5.62
CA VAL A 48 8.79 7.39 4.67
C VAL A 48 8.07 7.47 3.32
N SER A 49 6.74 7.53 3.32
CA SER A 49 5.94 7.66 2.11
C SER A 49 6.28 8.95 1.34
N GLU A 50 6.44 10.07 2.03
CA GLU A 50 6.84 11.35 1.45
C GLU A 50 8.25 11.29 0.85
N MET A 51 9.22 10.67 1.54
CA MET A 51 10.58 10.48 1.02
C MET A 51 10.58 9.64 -0.26
N VAL A 52 9.87 8.51 -0.26
CA VAL A 52 9.74 7.65 -1.46
C VAL A 52 9.03 8.41 -2.59
N GLY A 53 7.97 9.15 -2.27
CA GLY A 53 7.22 9.97 -3.22
C GLY A 53 8.00 11.16 -3.79
N SER A 54 9.04 11.61 -3.09
CA SER A 54 9.92 12.72 -3.52
C SER A 54 11.00 12.31 -4.52
N LEU A 55 11.16 11.01 -4.79
CA LEU A 55 12.13 10.53 -5.77
C LEU A 55 11.79 11.07 -7.18
N PRO A 56 12.80 11.37 -8.01
CA PRO A 56 12.58 11.82 -9.38
C PRO A 56 11.69 10.85 -10.15
N ARG A 57 10.67 11.38 -10.81
CA ARG A 57 9.81 10.60 -11.70
C ARG A 57 10.40 10.61 -13.10
N GLU A 58 10.85 9.44 -13.53
CA GLU A 58 11.20 9.22 -14.92
C GLU A 58 9.95 8.90 -15.74
N ALA A 59 9.92 9.40 -16.98
CA ALA A 59 8.86 9.04 -17.90
C ALA A 59 8.95 7.55 -18.25
N ALA A 60 7.82 6.87 -18.28
CA ALA A 60 7.77 5.52 -18.81
C ALA A 60 8.22 5.55 -20.29
N PRO A 61 8.99 4.54 -20.77
CA PRO A 61 9.35 4.42 -22.18
C PRO A 61 8.14 4.51 -23.09
N ALA A 62 8.31 5.10 -24.28
CA ALA A 62 7.27 5.12 -25.30
C ALA A 62 6.78 3.70 -25.60
N GLY A 63 5.47 3.49 -25.66
CA GLY A 63 4.88 2.17 -25.87
C GLY A 63 4.52 1.40 -24.59
N MET A 64 4.91 1.86 -23.39
CA MET A 64 4.54 1.17 -22.13
C MET A 64 3.03 1.19 -21.85
N ALA A 65 2.35 2.28 -22.18
CA ALA A 65 0.90 2.39 -22.01
C ALA A 65 0.15 1.45 -22.97
N GLU A 66 0.68 1.27 -24.17
CA GLU A 66 0.18 0.34 -25.19
C GLU A 66 0.49 -1.11 -24.80
N ALA A 67 1.69 -1.39 -24.30
CA ALA A 67 2.09 -2.70 -23.80
C ALA A 67 1.21 -3.13 -22.60
N ARG A 68 0.89 -2.21 -21.68
CA ARG A 68 -0.07 -2.43 -20.58
C ARG A 68 -1.42 -2.92 -21.11
N LYS A 69 -1.98 -2.23 -22.11
CA LYS A 69 -3.27 -2.61 -22.71
C LYS A 69 -3.25 -3.99 -23.37
N LEU A 70 -2.11 -4.36 -23.98
CA LEU A 70 -1.92 -5.69 -24.55
C LEU A 70 -1.84 -6.76 -23.45
N LEU A 71 -1.14 -6.49 -22.35
CA LEU A 71 -0.99 -7.41 -21.22
C LEU A 71 -2.29 -7.57 -20.40
N ASP A 72 -3.11 -6.53 -20.25
CA ASP A 72 -4.38 -6.60 -19.53
C ASP A 72 -5.38 -7.58 -20.19
N GLY A 73 -5.17 -7.95 -21.47
CA GLY A 73 -5.93 -8.97 -22.20
C GLY A 73 -5.27 -10.36 -22.25
N VAL A 74 -4.07 -10.53 -21.69
CA VAL A 74 -3.37 -11.81 -21.66
C VAL A 74 -3.70 -12.52 -20.35
N ALA A 75 -4.47 -13.60 -20.43
CA ALA A 75 -4.57 -14.56 -19.35
C ALA A 75 -3.17 -15.16 -19.12
N TRP A 76 -2.54 -14.83 -18.00
CA TRP A 76 -1.29 -15.46 -17.58
C TRP A 76 -1.59 -16.94 -17.33
N CYS A 77 -1.14 -17.80 -18.25
CA CYS A 77 -1.23 -19.25 -18.09
C CYS A 77 -0.15 -19.64 -17.07
N GLU A 78 -0.56 -19.91 -15.82
CA GLU A 78 0.35 -20.28 -14.71
C GLU A 78 1.13 -21.60 -14.96
N ASP A 79 0.77 -22.36 -16.00
CA ASP A 79 1.36 -23.66 -16.33
C ASP A 79 2.85 -23.64 -16.74
N ALA A 80 3.45 -22.46 -16.97
CA ALA A 80 4.83 -22.35 -17.46
C ALA A 80 5.91 -22.56 -16.38
N TYR A 81 5.58 -22.53 -15.09
CA TYR A 81 6.56 -22.74 -14.01
C TYR A 81 6.67 -24.19 -13.52
N ASP A 82 5.70 -25.06 -13.82
CA ASP A 82 5.62 -26.41 -13.23
C ASP A 82 6.28 -27.51 -14.09
N THR A 83 6.94 -27.15 -15.20
CA THR A 83 7.69 -28.10 -16.06
C THR A 83 9.21 -28.04 -15.87
N MET A 84 9.70 -27.30 -14.87
CA MET A 84 11.12 -27.17 -14.54
C MET A 84 11.53 -27.79 -13.18
N VAL A 85 10.75 -28.74 -12.64
CA VAL A 85 11.16 -29.60 -11.52
C VAL A 85 10.99 -31.07 -11.87
#